data_AF-A0A4R5AW69-F1
#
_entry.id   AF-A0A4R5AW69-F1
#
_cell.length_a   1.000
_cell.length_b   1.000
_cell.length_c   1.000
_cell.angle_alpha   90.00
_cell.angle_beta   90.00
_cell.angle_gamma   90.00
#
_symmetry.space_group_name_H-M   'P 1'
#
loop_
_entity.id
_entity.type
_entity.pdbx_description
1 polymer ?
#
loop_
_entity_poly.entity_id
_entity_poly.type
_entity_poly.pdbx_seq_one_letter_code
_entity_poly.pdbx_strand_id
1 'polypeptide(L)'
;MNVKGKISFVLGCVGLLSCLFLSSGDVQSTIFKVALGLVIASAIELIVFIYENKKKWKLLVTKIWKYNKPVRVTVAYLFRIEDNGKYMLIKRHKKDFVGFQPVGGAYKYFKEENRELFESLGITPCNNVPRDNNTDNDLRIIVNKRKKLVEFFKWFNSRKNREIDPWREFFEELIEPGLLPAEQFRHIKYAYICGHQEGILKTDDYPIDQFRHADIFELRLETDAQKKAIKDLITNESIAFVTAEEIKKGATNSGARILPHTFKILPK
;
A
#
# COMPACT_ATOMS: atom_id res chain seq x y z
N MET A 1 18.34 13.53 -6.35
CA MET A 1 19.27 14.48 -7.02
C MET A 1 19.49 14.06 -8.46
N ASN A 2 19.16 14.95 -9.40
CA ASN A 2 19.50 14.81 -10.81
C ASN A 2 21.04 14.83 -10.99
N VAL A 3 21.54 14.40 -12.14
CA VAL A 3 22.98 14.38 -12.47
C VAL A 3 23.61 15.77 -12.26
N LYS A 4 22.90 16.84 -12.64
CA LYS A 4 23.34 18.23 -12.43
C LYS A 4 23.57 18.56 -10.94
N GLY A 5 22.62 18.24 -10.06
CA GLY A 5 22.76 18.46 -8.62
C GLY A 5 23.92 17.69 -8.00
N LYS A 6 24.19 16.46 -8.46
CA LYS A 6 25.36 15.68 -8.00
C LYS A 6 26.67 16.36 -8.39
N ILE A 7 26.77 16.85 -9.62
CA ILE A 7 27.95 17.56 -10.12
C ILE A 7 28.14 18.87 -9.33
N SER A 8 27.08 19.66 -9.11
CA SER A 8 27.13 20.89 -8.32
C SER A 8 27.58 20.65 -6.88
N PHE A 9 27.09 19.58 -6.23
CA PHE A 9 27.52 19.22 -4.88
C PHE A 9 29.01 18.87 -4.81
N VAL A 10 29.50 18.05 -5.76
CA VAL A 10 30.91 17.68 -5.83
C VAL A 10 31.80 18.89 -6.08
N LEU A 11 31.43 19.76 -7.04
CA LEU A 11 32.17 21.00 -7.32
C LEU A 11 32.18 21.93 -6.10
N GLY A 12 31.06 22.04 -5.38
CA GLY A 12 30.98 22.79 -4.13
C GLY A 12 31.91 22.23 -3.05
N CYS A 13 31.90 20.91 -2.81
CA CYS A 13 32.80 20.28 -1.83
C CYS A 13 34.27 20.45 -2.20
N VAL A 14 34.64 20.27 -3.48
CA VAL A 14 36.01 20.47 -3.97
C VAL A 14 36.44 21.93 -3.81
N GLY A 15 35.55 22.89 -4.12
CA GLY A 15 35.79 24.31 -3.91
C GLY A 15 36.06 24.64 -2.43
N LEU A 16 35.24 24.12 -1.51
CA LEU A 16 35.45 24.30 -0.06
C LEU A 16 36.78 23.67 0.41
N LEU A 17 37.12 22.47 -0.08
CA LEU A 17 38.39 21.82 0.24
C LEU A 17 39.59 22.62 -0.30
N SER A 18 39.48 23.21 -1.49
CA SER A 18 40.55 24.02 -2.08
C SER A 18 40.86 25.26 -1.25
N CYS A 19 39.87 25.83 -0.55
CA CYS A 19 40.07 26.96 0.35
C CYS A 19 41.05 26.64 1.50
N LEU A 20 41.21 25.38 1.91
CA LEU A 20 42.16 24.98 2.95
C LEU A 20 43.63 25.14 2.52
N PHE A 21 43.90 25.18 1.22
CA PHE A 21 45.25 25.26 0.64
C PHE A 21 45.58 26.64 0.06
N LEU A 22 44.63 27.58 0.09
CA LEU A 22 44.81 28.93 -0.43
C LEU A 22 45.16 29.90 0.70
N SER A 23 46.03 30.86 0.39
CA SER A 23 46.32 31.98 1.29
C SER A 23 45.09 32.88 1.45
N SER A 24 44.93 33.43 2.66
CA SER A 24 43.81 34.34 2.94
C SER A 24 43.88 35.60 2.10
N GLY A 25 42.81 35.84 1.34
CA GLY A 25 42.69 36.96 0.40
C GLY A 25 41.43 36.86 -0.46
N ASP A 26 41.29 37.79 -1.41
CA ASP A 26 40.07 37.94 -2.23
C ASP A 26 39.74 36.69 -3.07
N VAL A 27 40.77 36.00 -3.57
CA VAL A 27 40.62 34.76 -4.34
C VAL A 27 40.03 33.65 -3.47
N GLN A 28 40.55 33.44 -2.25
CA GLN A 28 40.03 32.44 -1.31
C GLN A 28 38.58 32.77 -0.92
N SER A 29 38.28 34.03 -0.63
CA SER A 29 36.94 34.51 -0.27
C SER A 29 35.92 34.29 -1.39
N THR A 30 36.31 34.56 -2.63
CA THR A 30 35.44 34.37 -3.81
C THR A 30 35.15 32.89 -4.04
N ILE A 31 36.18 32.04 -4.02
CA ILE A 31 36.03 30.59 -4.17
C ILE A 31 35.15 30.03 -3.06
N PHE A 32 35.34 30.47 -1.81
CA PHE A 32 34.51 30.06 -0.68
C PHE A 32 33.03 30.39 -0.89
N LYS A 33 32.71 31.63 -1.30
CA LYS A 33 31.31 32.06 -1.53
C LYS A 33 30.64 31.26 -2.64
N VAL A 34 31.33 31.03 -3.76
CA VAL A 34 30.82 30.23 -4.88
C VAL A 34 30.60 28.77 -4.45
N ALA A 35 31.59 28.18 -3.78
CA ALA A 35 31.54 26.81 -3.31
C ALA A 35 30.41 26.61 -2.28
N LEU A 36 30.26 27.55 -1.34
CA LEU A 36 29.16 27.56 -0.37
C LEU A 36 27.80 27.68 -1.07
N GLY A 37 27.68 28.56 -2.08
CA GLY A 37 26.47 28.69 -2.88
C GLY A 37 26.08 27.40 -3.59
N LEU A 38 27.05 26.68 -4.17
CA LEU A 38 26.81 25.37 -4.81
C LEU A 38 26.37 24.30 -3.81
N VAL A 39 26.95 24.26 -2.61
CA VAL A 39 26.55 23.32 -1.55
C VAL A 39 25.14 23.64 -1.06
N ILE A 40 24.82 24.91 -0.79
CA ILE A 40 23.48 25.34 -0.36
C ILE A 40 22.44 24.99 -1.43
N ALA A 41 22.69 25.31 -2.70
CA ALA A 41 21.78 24.97 -3.79
C ALA A 41 21.53 23.46 -3.88
N SER A 42 22.59 22.65 -3.73
CA SER A 42 22.48 21.18 -3.73
C SER A 42 21.69 20.65 -2.52
N ALA A 43 21.84 21.28 -1.34
CA ALA A 43 21.07 20.95 -0.15
C ALA A 43 19.58 21.27 -0.33
N ILE A 44 19.25 22.42 -0.93
CA ILE A 44 17.87 22.79 -1.28
C ILE A 44 17.29 21.76 -2.26
N GLU A 45 18.01 21.40 -3.33
CA GLU A 45 17.56 20.36 -4.27
C GLU A 45 17.31 19.00 -3.59
N LEU A 46 18.14 18.62 -2.61
CA LEU A 46 17.94 17.41 -1.83
C LEU A 46 16.66 17.48 -0.98
N ILE A 47 16.42 18.61 -0.32
CA ILE A 47 15.21 18.84 0.48
C ILE A 47 13.96 18.78 -0.42
N VAL A 48 13.98 19.46 -1.56
CA VAL A 48 12.89 19.41 -2.55
C VAL A 48 12.66 17.98 -3.02
N PHE A 49 13.72 17.24 -3.37
CA PHE A 49 13.61 15.85 -3.78
C PHE A 49 12.96 14.97 -2.71
N ILE A 50 13.35 15.12 -1.44
CA ILE A 50 12.76 14.39 -0.31
C ILE A 50 11.28 14.74 -0.17
N TYR A 51 10.93 16.02 -0.26
CA TYR A 51 9.56 16.51 -0.13
C TYR A 51 8.66 15.98 -1.26
N GLU A 52 9.10 16.11 -2.52
CA GLU A 52 8.38 15.63 -3.69
C GLU A 52 8.19 14.11 -3.68
N ASN A 53 9.16 13.37 -3.15
CA ASN A 53 9.14 11.90 -3.10
C ASN A 53 8.67 11.34 -1.75
N LYS A 54 8.14 12.16 -0.84
CA LYS A 54 7.73 11.72 0.51
C LYS A 54 6.78 10.52 0.50
N LYS A 55 5.84 10.48 -0.46
CA LYS A 55 4.90 9.36 -0.65
C LYS A 55 5.59 8.08 -1.13
N LYS A 56 6.70 8.20 -1.86
CA LYS A 56 7.49 7.08 -2.41
C LYS A 56 8.64 6.66 -1.49
N TRP A 57 8.91 7.41 -0.41
CA TRP A 57 10.06 7.18 0.47
C TRP A 57 10.10 5.75 1.05
N LYS A 58 8.93 5.24 1.45
CA LYS A 58 8.75 3.86 1.93
C LYS A 58 9.20 2.80 0.91
N LEU A 59 9.17 3.10 -0.39
CA LEU A 59 9.71 2.24 -1.44
C LEU A 59 11.19 2.55 -1.73
N LEU A 60 11.59 3.82 -1.74
CA LEU A 60 12.98 4.21 -2.05
C LEU A 60 13.98 3.67 -1.04
N VAL A 61 13.63 3.64 0.25
CA VAL A 61 14.49 3.11 1.31
C VAL A 61 14.89 1.65 1.06
N THR A 62 14.06 0.89 0.34
CA THR A 62 14.29 -0.54 0.03
C THR A 62 15.44 -0.76 -0.96
N LYS A 63 15.87 0.29 -1.69
CA LYS A 63 17.05 0.26 -2.56
C LYS A 63 18.36 0.47 -1.81
N ILE A 64 18.29 1.01 -0.59
CA ILE A 64 19.47 1.40 0.19
C ILE A 64 19.64 0.48 1.40
N TRP A 65 18.56 0.23 2.15
CA TRP A 65 18.58 -0.53 3.39
C TRP A 65 18.12 -1.98 3.20
N LYS A 66 18.91 -2.94 3.70
CA LYS A 66 18.65 -4.40 3.60
C LYS A 66 18.26 -4.84 2.19
N TYR A 67 18.81 -4.20 1.16
CA TYR A 67 18.32 -4.23 -0.22
C TYR A 67 18.37 -5.63 -0.90
N ASN A 68 19.20 -6.55 -0.40
CA ASN A 68 19.30 -7.95 -0.86
C ASN A 68 18.51 -8.95 0.02
N LYS A 69 17.80 -8.50 1.07
CA LYS A 69 16.96 -9.39 1.88
C LYS A 69 15.62 -9.63 1.17
N PRO A 70 14.99 -10.81 1.39
CA PRO A 70 13.65 -11.06 0.93
C PRO A 70 12.64 -10.22 1.72
N VAL A 71 11.45 -10.09 1.15
CA VAL A 71 10.30 -9.41 1.74
C VAL A 71 9.03 -10.05 1.23
N ARG A 72 8.09 -10.35 2.12
CA ARG A 72 6.74 -10.77 1.74
C ARG A 72 5.99 -9.52 1.31
N VAL A 73 5.34 -9.56 0.15
CA VAL A 73 4.51 -8.46 -0.35
C VAL A 73 3.07 -8.92 -0.38
N THR A 74 2.21 -8.13 0.25
CA THR A 74 0.75 -8.30 0.16
C THR A 74 0.17 -7.05 -0.46
N VAL A 75 -0.47 -7.20 -1.62
CA VAL A 75 -1.20 -6.13 -2.30
C VAL A 75 -2.67 -6.49 -2.35
N ALA A 76 -3.48 -5.68 -1.71
CA ALA A 76 -4.91 -5.91 -1.51
C ALA A 76 -5.73 -4.69 -1.91
N TYR A 77 -7.03 -4.88 -1.95
CA TYR A 77 -7.99 -3.78 -1.92
C TYR A 77 -9.04 -4.04 -0.85
N LEU A 78 -9.58 -2.96 -0.30
CA LEU A 78 -10.60 -2.98 0.74
C LEU A 78 -11.71 -2.02 0.38
N PHE A 79 -12.95 -2.42 0.63
CA PHE A 79 -14.09 -1.55 0.53
C PHE A 79 -14.30 -0.74 1.81
N ARG A 80 -14.56 0.55 1.62
CA ARG A 80 -15.28 1.40 2.56
C ARG A 80 -16.75 1.35 2.17
N ILE A 81 -17.56 0.73 3.03
CA ILE A 81 -19.02 0.75 2.93
C ILE A 81 -19.50 1.47 4.18
N GLU A 82 -20.01 2.68 3.99
CA GLU A 82 -20.47 3.54 5.09
C GLU A 82 -21.98 3.76 4.99
N ASP A 83 -22.67 3.66 6.12
CA ASP A 83 -24.03 4.11 6.30
C ASP A 83 -24.14 4.90 7.60
N ASN A 84 -24.58 6.17 7.50
CA ASN A 84 -24.82 7.07 8.65
C ASN A 84 -23.65 7.14 9.66
N GLY A 85 -22.41 7.34 9.19
CA GLY A 85 -21.24 7.45 10.05
C GLY A 85 -20.72 6.12 10.63
N LYS A 86 -21.32 4.99 10.24
CA LYS A 86 -20.87 3.65 10.61
C LYS A 86 -20.32 2.91 9.39
N TYR A 87 -19.27 2.13 9.60
CA TYR A 87 -18.61 1.32 8.61
C TYR A 87 -19.08 -0.12 8.71
N MET A 88 -19.52 -0.69 7.60
CA MET A 88 -19.89 -2.09 7.52
C MET A 88 -18.63 -2.97 7.45
N LEU A 89 -18.53 -3.91 8.36
CA LEU A 89 -17.50 -4.95 8.40
C LEU A 89 -18.14 -6.32 8.30
N ILE A 90 -17.41 -7.27 7.74
CA ILE A 90 -17.78 -8.68 7.66
C ILE A 90 -16.98 -9.49 8.68
N LYS A 91 -17.58 -10.55 9.20
CA LYS A 91 -16.90 -11.53 10.03
C LYS A 91 -15.95 -12.34 9.16
N ARG A 92 -14.68 -12.43 9.56
CA ARG A 92 -13.68 -13.22 8.83
C ARG A 92 -14.13 -14.68 8.69
N HIS A 93 -14.11 -15.18 7.45
CA HIS A 93 -14.54 -16.56 7.13
C HIS A 93 -13.63 -17.64 7.72
N LYS A 94 -12.34 -17.36 7.86
CA LYS A 94 -11.37 -18.34 8.35
C LYS A 94 -11.38 -18.39 9.89
N LYS A 95 -11.33 -19.62 10.43
CA LYS A 95 -11.46 -19.92 11.87
C LYS A 95 -10.25 -19.51 12.72
N ASP A 96 -9.08 -19.38 12.09
CA ASP A 96 -7.91 -18.76 12.73
C ASP A 96 -8.23 -17.28 12.98
N PHE A 97 -7.88 -16.73 14.14
CA PHE A 97 -7.98 -15.28 14.39
C PHE A 97 -9.34 -14.62 14.06
N VAL A 98 -10.39 -15.05 14.77
CA VAL A 98 -11.76 -14.54 14.60
C VAL A 98 -11.84 -13.03 14.88
N GLY A 99 -12.54 -12.31 14.00
CA GLY A 99 -12.83 -10.89 14.14
C GLY A 99 -13.50 -10.32 12.89
N PHE A 100 -13.90 -9.05 12.98
CA PHE A 100 -14.50 -8.29 11.89
C PHE A 100 -13.46 -7.54 11.07
N GLN A 101 -13.64 -7.51 9.75
CA GLN A 101 -12.74 -6.87 8.78
C GLN A 101 -13.54 -6.17 7.66
N PRO A 102 -12.94 -5.23 6.93
CA PRO A 102 -13.56 -4.70 5.73
C PRO A 102 -13.73 -5.79 4.67
N VAL A 103 -14.73 -5.61 3.80
CA VAL A 103 -14.88 -6.43 2.60
C VAL A 103 -13.68 -6.20 1.68
N GLY A 104 -13.09 -7.26 1.13
CA GLY A 104 -11.98 -7.20 0.20
C GLY A 104 -10.89 -8.22 0.45
N GLY A 105 -9.91 -8.25 -0.44
CA GLY A 105 -8.86 -9.24 -0.40
C GLY A 105 -7.67 -8.91 -1.29
N ALA A 106 -6.85 -9.92 -1.56
CA ALA A 106 -5.63 -9.72 -2.34
C ALA A 106 -5.99 -9.60 -3.83
N TYR A 107 -5.34 -8.69 -4.54
CA TYR A 107 -5.45 -8.66 -5.99
C TYR A 107 -4.93 -9.95 -6.60
N LYS A 108 -5.51 -10.41 -7.71
CA LYS A 108 -4.95 -11.50 -8.53
C LYS A 108 -4.05 -10.99 -9.65
N TYR A 109 -3.04 -11.77 -10.02
CA TYR A 109 -2.20 -11.54 -11.21
C TYR A 109 -2.39 -12.63 -12.26
N PHE A 110 -2.14 -12.32 -13.53
CA PHE A 110 -2.22 -13.32 -14.59
C PHE A 110 -0.87 -14.01 -14.74
N LYS A 111 -0.81 -15.30 -14.41
CA LYS A 111 0.45 -16.01 -14.19
C LYS A 111 1.32 -16.11 -15.44
N GLU A 112 0.73 -16.50 -16.56
CA GLU A 112 1.48 -16.78 -17.80
C GLU A 112 2.06 -15.50 -18.39
N GLU A 113 1.26 -14.43 -18.43
CA GLU A 113 1.64 -13.13 -19.00
C GLU A 113 2.67 -12.39 -18.16
N ASN A 114 2.84 -12.77 -16.88
CA ASN A 114 3.82 -12.16 -15.98
C ASN A 114 5.05 -13.04 -15.73
N ARG A 115 5.13 -14.25 -16.31
CA ARG A 115 6.18 -15.25 -16.01
C ARG A 115 7.59 -14.67 -16.10
N GLU A 116 7.96 -14.12 -17.26
CA GLU A 116 9.31 -13.57 -17.51
C GLU A 116 9.62 -12.37 -16.60
N LEU A 117 8.64 -11.48 -16.41
CA LEU A 117 8.79 -10.33 -15.52
C LEU A 117 9.03 -10.78 -14.08
N PHE A 118 8.21 -11.71 -13.58
CA PHE A 118 8.30 -12.19 -12.20
C PHE A 118 9.61 -12.93 -11.96
N GLU A 119 10.06 -13.74 -12.92
CA GLU A 119 11.38 -14.37 -12.88
C GLU A 119 12.50 -13.32 -12.81
N SER A 120 12.48 -12.30 -13.68
CA SER A 120 13.48 -11.22 -13.69
C SER A 120 13.52 -10.37 -12.40
N LEU A 121 12.38 -10.30 -11.70
CA LEU A 121 12.24 -9.63 -10.41
C LEU A 121 12.56 -10.54 -9.22
N GLY A 122 12.72 -11.84 -9.45
CA GLY A 122 12.88 -12.85 -8.39
C GLY A 122 11.66 -12.94 -7.51
N ILE A 123 10.47 -12.97 -8.12
CA ILE A 123 9.19 -13.12 -7.44
C ILE A 123 8.84 -14.60 -7.35
N THR A 124 8.49 -15.05 -6.15
CA THR A 124 7.95 -16.38 -5.92
C THR A 124 6.62 -16.28 -5.17
N PRO A 125 5.66 -17.18 -5.37
CA PRO A 125 4.43 -17.11 -4.61
C PRO A 125 4.65 -17.48 -3.13
N CYS A 126 3.83 -16.92 -2.25
CA CYS A 126 3.92 -17.14 -0.80
C CYS A 126 3.26 -18.47 -0.41
N ASN A 127 4.04 -19.53 -0.20
CA ASN A 127 3.54 -20.88 0.10
C ASN A 127 3.12 -21.14 1.56
N ASN A 128 3.16 -20.14 2.46
CA ASN A 128 2.78 -20.33 3.87
C ASN A 128 1.27 -20.38 4.12
N VAL A 129 0.45 -20.09 3.10
CA VAL A 129 -0.99 -20.39 3.12
C VAL A 129 -1.16 -21.56 2.16
N PRO A 130 -1.78 -22.68 2.57
CA PRO A 130 -2.12 -23.76 1.64
C PRO A 130 -2.86 -23.15 0.47
N ARG A 131 -2.35 -23.39 -0.75
CA ARG A 131 -3.04 -22.91 -1.95
C ARG A 131 -4.26 -23.77 -2.15
N ASP A 132 -5.42 -23.16 -1.98
CA ASP A 132 -6.70 -23.65 -2.48
C ASP A 132 -7.03 -22.93 -3.80
N ASN A 133 -8.09 -23.36 -4.46
CA ASN A 133 -8.55 -22.72 -5.70
C ASN A 133 -8.83 -21.21 -5.54
N ASN A 134 -9.14 -20.76 -4.31
CA ASN A 134 -9.52 -19.38 -4.02
C ASN A 134 -8.30 -18.47 -3.83
N THR A 135 -7.15 -19.01 -3.44
CA THR A 135 -5.91 -18.25 -3.17
C THR A 135 -4.90 -18.33 -4.31
N ASP A 136 -5.23 -19.01 -5.40
CA ASP A 136 -4.32 -19.09 -6.55
C ASP A 136 -4.10 -17.72 -7.19
N ASN A 137 -2.84 -17.47 -7.55
CA ASN A 137 -2.35 -16.22 -8.13
C ASN A 137 -2.70 -14.93 -7.36
N ASP A 138 -2.88 -15.00 -6.04
CA ASP A 138 -2.95 -13.80 -5.20
C ASP A 138 -1.62 -13.03 -5.23
N LEU A 139 -1.69 -11.69 -5.17
CA LEU A 139 -0.57 -10.79 -4.88
C LEU A 139 -0.17 -10.83 -3.40
N ARG A 140 -0.06 -12.05 -2.88
CA ARG A 140 0.60 -12.47 -1.65
C ARG A 140 1.85 -13.22 -2.10
N ILE A 141 2.94 -12.50 -2.32
CA ILE A 141 4.15 -13.02 -2.96
C ILE A 141 5.38 -12.76 -2.09
N ILE A 142 6.51 -13.35 -2.46
CA ILE A 142 7.83 -13.05 -1.91
C ILE A 142 8.66 -12.41 -3.02
N VAL A 143 9.17 -11.21 -2.75
CA VAL A 143 10.18 -10.57 -3.59
C VAL A 143 11.54 -10.89 -2.98
N ASN A 144 12.37 -11.68 -3.67
CA ASN A 144 13.61 -12.22 -3.13
C ASN A 144 14.64 -11.13 -2.76
N LYS A 145 14.57 -9.95 -3.39
CA LYS A 145 15.47 -8.82 -3.13
C LYS A 145 14.67 -7.52 -3.02
N ARG A 146 14.63 -6.91 -1.83
CA ARG A 146 13.96 -5.62 -1.55
C ARG A 146 14.21 -4.53 -2.58
N LYS A 147 15.41 -4.42 -3.15
CA LYS A 147 15.71 -3.42 -4.19
C LYS A 147 14.79 -3.49 -5.42
N LYS A 148 14.19 -4.65 -5.68
CA LYS A 148 13.26 -4.91 -6.80
C LYS A 148 11.82 -4.47 -6.51
N LEU A 149 11.51 -4.03 -5.28
CA LEU A 149 10.16 -3.56 -4.92
C LEU A 149 9.73 -2.35 -5.76
N VAL A 150 10.66 -1.45 -6.10
CA VAL A 150 10.32 -0.29 -6.93
C VAL A 150 9.88 -0.72 -8.32
N GLU A 151 10.56 -1.69 -8.92
CA GLU A 151 10.20 -2.25 -10.22
C GLU A 151 8.88 -3.04 -10.15
N PHE A 152 8.66 -3.81 -9.08
CA PHE A 152 7.38 -4.46 -8.84
C PHE A 152 6.22 -3.45 -8.75
N PHE A 153 6.36 -2.38 -7.97
CA PHE A 153 5.30 -1.38 -7.85
C PHE A 153 5.13 -0.53 -9.12
N LYS A 154 6.17 -0.38 -9.96
CA LYS A 154 5.99 0.18 -11.31
C LYS A 154 5.08 -0.71 -12.16
N TRP A 155 5.30 -2.02 -12.15
CA TRP A 155 4.42 -2.98 -12.81
C TRP A 155 3.00 -2.94 -12.23
N PHE A 156 2.85 -3.01 -10.90
CA PHE A 156 1.54 -2.96 -10.25
C PHE A 156 0.75 -1.71 -10.66
N ASN A 157 1.39 -0.54 -10.65
CA ASN A 157 0.75 0.72 -11.03
C ASN A 157 0.45 0.82 -12.53
N SER A 158 1.09 0.02 -13.39
CA SER A 158 0.79 -0.03 -14.83
C SER A 158 -0.54 -0.70 -15.15
N ARG A 159 -1.13 -1.44 -14.19
CA ARG A 159 -2.37 -2.21 -14.34
C ARG A 159 -2.34 -3.31 -15.40
N LYS A 160 -1.18 -3.62 -15.97
CA LYS A 160 -1.03 -4.68 -16.97
C LYS A 160 -1.09 -6.06 -16.32
N ASN A 161 -1.83 -6.97 -16.95
CA ASN A 161 -1.85 -8.41 -16.67
C ASN A 161 -2.17 -8.74 -15.21
N ARG A 162 -3.12 -8.04 -14.61
CA ARG A 162 -3.62 -8.29 -13.25
C ARG A 162 -5.10 -7.90 -13.15
N GLU A 163 -5.75 -8.33 -12.08
CA GLU A 163 -7.03 -7.80 -11.64
C GLU A 163 -6.93 -6.29 -11.41
N ILE A 164 -7.91 -5.52 -11.90
CA ILE A 164 -7.90 -4.05 -11.86
C ILE A 164 -9.10 -3.44 -11.14
N ASP A 165 -10.18 -4.20 -10.99
CA ASP A 165 -11.41 -3.80 -10.33
C ASP A 165 -11.64 -4.64 -9.06
N PRO A 166 -12.39 -4.11 -8.08
CA PRO A 166 -12.60 -4.80 -6.81
C PRO A 166 -13.84 -5.71 -6.80
N TRP A 167 -14.47 -5.98 -7.96
CA TRP A 167 -15.76 -6.69 -8.04
C TRP A 167 -15.71 -8.09 -7.45
N ARG A 168 -14.63 -8.85 -7.71
CA ARG A 168 -14.52 -10.26 -7.32
C ARG A 168 -14.77 -10.48 -5.83
N GLU A 169 -14.06 -9.75 -4.96
CA GLU A 169 -14.20 -9.92 -3.51
C GLU A 169 -15.55 -9.39 -3.01
N PHE A 170 -16.09 -8.34 -3.64
CA PHE A 170 -17.45 -7.90 -3.32
C PHE A 170 -18.47 -9.01 -3.61
N PHE A 171 -18.33 -9.67 -4.76
CA PHE A 171 -19.19 -10.78 -5.15
C PHE A 171 -18.99 -11.99 -4.23
N GLU A 172 -17.76 -12.45 -4.05
CA GLU A 172 -17.41 -13.62 -3.22
C GLU A 172 -17.82 -13.44 -1.75
N GLU A 173 -17.67 -12.25 -1.17
CA GLU A 173 -17.94 -12.04 0.27
C GLU A 173 -19.38 -11.60 0.56
N LEU A 174 -20.10 -10.99 -0.39
CA LEU A 174 -21.45 -10.46 -0.14
C LEU A 174 -22.55 -11.07 -1.00
N ILE A 175 -22.28 -11.42 -2.26
CA ILE A 175 -23.31 -11.88 -3.20
C ILE A 175 -23.42 -13.41 -3.19
N GLU A 176 -22.28 -14.10 -3.37
CA GLU A 176 -22.23 -15.57 -3.39
C GLU A 176 -22.79 -16.21 -2.11
N PRO A 177 -22.52 -15.69 -0.89
CA PRO A 177 -23.10 -16.23 0.34
C PRO A 177 -24.58 -15.87 0.55
N GLY A 178 -25.18 -15.09 -0.35
CA GLY A 178 -26.57 -14.65 -0.27
C GLY A 178 -26.83 -13.51 0.72
N LEU A 179 -25.81 -12.77 1.16
CA LEU A 179 -26.00 -11.61 2.04
C LEU A 179 -26.67 -10.45 1.29
N LEU A 180 -26.28 -10.23 0.04
CA LEU A 180 -26.87 -9.23 -0.84
C LEU A 180 -27.52 -9.88 -2.07
N PRO A 181 -28.67 -9.35 -2.55
CA PRO A 181 -29.35 -9.90 -3.70
C PRO A 181 -28.60 -9.59 -5.00
N ALA A 182 -28.14 -10.62 -5.70
CA ALA A 182 -27.38 -10.50 -6.95
C ALA A 182 -28.05 -9.59 -7.99
N GLU A 183 -29.37 -9.60 -8.07
CA GLU A 183 -30.14 -8.78 -9.03
C GLU A 183 -29.97 -7.28 -8.81
N GLN A 184 -29.85 -6.84 -7.55
CA GLN A 184 -29.70 -5.41 -7.21
C GLN A 184 -28.25 -4.94 -7.31
N PHE A 185 -27.30 -5.87 -7.32
CA PHE A 185 -25.86 -5.59 -7.31
C PHE A 185 -25.14 -6.12 -8.55
N ARG A 186 -25.86 -6.48 -9.63
CA ARG A 186 -25.24 -6.94 -10.91
C ARG A 186 -24.11 -6.04 -11.39
N HIS A 187 -24.25 -4.73 -11.13
CA HIS A 187 -23.19 -3.76 -11.28
C HIS A 187 -23.10 -2.92 -10.01
N ILE A 188 -21.88 -2.64 -9.57
CA ILE A 188 -21.60 -1.70 -8.49
C ILE A 188 -20.86 -0.50 -9.05
N LYS A 189 -21.15 0.68 -8.48
CA LYS A 189 -20.29 1.85 -8.64
C LYS A 189 -19.43 1.99 -7.40
N TYR A 190 -18.20 2.43 -7.61
CA TYR A 190 -17.25 2.68 -6.55
C TYR A 190 -16.29 3.80 -6.93
N ALA A 191 -15.77 4.48 -5.92
CA ALA A 191 -14.74 5.51 -6.09
C ALA A 191 -13.42 5.00 -5.51
N TYR A 192 -12.33 5.14 -6.27
CA TYR A 192 -10.99 4.97 -5.70
C TYR A 192 -10.67 6.14 -4.77
N ILE A 193 -10.37 5.84 -3.51
CA ILE A 193 -10.11 6.86 -2.48
C ILE A 193 -8.62 7.11 -2.32
N CYS A 194 -7.87 6.08 -1.95
CA CYS A 194 -6.42 6.18 -1.81
C CYS A 194 -5.74 4.81 -1.74
N GLY A 195 -4.41 4.82 -1.86
CA GLY A 195 -3.55 3.70 -1.48
C GLY A 195 -3.00 3.88 -0.07
N HIS A 196 -3.07 2.83 0.74
CA HIS A 196 -2.47 2.75 2.06
C HIS A 196 -1.26 1.82 2.04
N GLN A 197 -0.06 2.41 2.10
CA GLN A 197 1.20 1.68 2.08
C GLN A 197 1.85 1.71 3.46
N GLU A 198 2.11 0.55 4.05
CA GLU A 198 2.68 0.45 5.41
C GLU A 198 4.22 0.52 5.44
N GLY A 199 4.88 0.28 4.31
CA GLY A 199 6.33 0.12 4.26
C GLY A 199 6.72 -1.28 4.71
N ILE A 200 7.99 -1.48 5.08
CA ILE A 200 8.48 -2.78 5.54
C ILE A 200 8.30 -2.89 7.06
N LEU A 201 7.51 -3.87 7.48
CA LEU A 201 7.19 -4.16 8.87
C LEU A 201 7.71 -5.56 9.24
N LYS A 202 8.27 -5.70 10.43
CA LYS A 202 8.44 -7.02 11.05
C LYS A 202 7.13 -7.36 11.76
N THR A 203 6.69 -8.60 11.64
CA THR A 203 5.42 -9.04 12.23
C THR A 203 5.59 -10.44 12.80
N ASP A 204 4.75 -10.80 13.77
CA ASP A 204 4.86 -12.09 14.46
C ASP A 204 4.21 -13.24 13.67
N ASP A 205 3.32 -12.91 12.73
CA ASP A 205 2.59 -13.86 11.88
C ASP A 205 3.43 -14.44 10.73
N TYR A 206 4.65 -13.95 10.50
CA TYR A 206 5.45 -14.38 9.36
C TYR A 206 6.97 -14.28 9.63
N PRO A 207 7.78 -15.28 9.23
CA PRO A 207 9.22 -15.32 9.54
C PRO A 207 10.07 -14.28 8.79
N ILE A 208 9.50 -13.58 7.80
CA ILE A 208 10.19 -12.54 7.02
C ILE A 208 9.41 -11.23 7.08
N ASP A 209 10.14 -10.12 7.01
CA ASP A 209 9.51 -8.79 6.99
C ASP A 209 8.48 -8.69 5.85
N GLN A 210 7.41 -7.95 6.12
CA GLN A 210 6.28 -7.76 5.22
C GLN A 210 6.21 -6.34 4.68
N PHE A 211 5.86 -6.19 3.41
CA PHE A 211 5.44 -4.96 2.79
C PHE A 211 3.96 -5.07 2.43
N ARG A 212 3.12 -4.19 2.99
CA ARG A 212 1.67 -4.23 2.77
C ARG A 212 1.20 -2.96 2.06
N HIS A 213 0.38 -3.17 1.03
CA HIS A 213 -0.32 -2.12 0.29
C HIS A 213 -1.79 -2.49 0.18
N ALA A 214 -2.68 -1.55 0.48
CA ALA A 214 -4.12 -1.71 0.27
C ALA A 214 -4.67 -0.51 -0.50
N ASP A 215 -5.33 -0.75 -1.63
CA ASP A 215 -6.17 0.27 -2.27
C ASP A 215 -7.54 0.32 -1.58
N ILE A 216 -8.05 1.52 -1.33
CA ILE A 216 -9.33 1.73 -0.66
C ILE A 216 -10.35 2.22 -1.69
N PHE A 217 -11.44 1.46 -1.83
CA PHE A 217 -12.56 1.79 -2.69
C PHE A 217 -13.80 2.10 -1.87
N GLU A 218 -14.48 3.20 -2.14
CA GLU A 218 -15.74 3.52 -1.50
C GLU A 218 -16.90 3.07 -2.38
N LEU A 219 -17.77 2.22 -1.84
CA LEU A 219 -18.95 1.75 -2.54
C LEU A 219 -19.96 2.90 -2.70
N ARG A 220 -20.48 3.09 -3.91
CA ARG A 220 -21.50 4.09 -4.22
C ARG A 220 -22.82 3.36 -4.46
N LEU A 221 -23.74 3.49 -3.50
CA LEU A 221 -25.09 2.93 -3.59
C LEU A 221 -25.97 3.91 -4.38
N GLU A 222 -26.37 3.53 -5.59
CA GLU A 222 -27.08 4.43 -6.50
C GLU A 222 -28.59 4.33 -6.37
N THR A 223 -29.09 3.14 -6.02
CA THR A 223 -30.53 2.86 -5.94
C THR A 223 -30.98 2.73 -4.50
N ASP A 224 -32.24 3.08 -4.23
CA ASP A 224 -32.81 2.88 -2.90
C ASP A 224 -32.92 1.40 -2.53
N ALA A 225 -33.02 0.52 -3.53
CA ALA A 225 -32.93 -0.93 -3.34
C ALA A 225 -31.56 -1.35 -2.78
N GLN A 226 -30.46 -0.87 -3.37
CA GLN A 226 -29.11 -1.12 -2.87
C GLN A 226 -28.90 -0.55 -1.46
N LYS A 227 -29.36 0.67 -1.19
CA LYS A 227 -29.30 1.29 0.14
C LYS A 227 -30.06 0.47 1.17
N LYS A 228 -31.28 0.05 0.83
CA LYS A 228 -32.11 -0.79 1.70
C LYS A 228 -31.43 -2.14 1.97
N ALA A 229 -30.91 -2.81 0.95
CA ALA A 229 -30.25 -4.10 1.10
C ALA A 229 -29.03 -4.03 2.04
N ILE A 230 -28.20 -2.98 1.92
CA ILE A 230 -27.09 -2.76 2.86
C ILE A 230 -27.61 -2.51 4.28
N LYS A 231 -28.65 -1.69 4.43
CA LYS A 231 -29.22 -1.38 5.75
C LYS A 231 -29.82 -2.62 6.43
N ASP A 232 -30.46 -3.50 5.67
CA ASP A 232 -31.10 -4.71 6.18
C ASP A 232 -30.07 -5.72 6.74
N LEU A 233 -28.79 -5.63 6.31
CA LEU A 233 -27.69 -6.43 6.85
C LEU A 233 -27.39 -6.16 8.33
N ILE A 234 -27.91 -5.09 8.94
CA ILE A 234 -27.67 -4.78 10.36
C ILE A 234 -28.12 -5.90 11.31
N THR A 235 -29.07 -6.73 10.87
CA THR A 235 -29.60 -7.85 11.64
C THR A 235 -28.78 -9.13 11.49
N ASN A 236 -27.82 -9.18 10.56
CA ASN A 236 -27.02 -10.35 10.28
C ASN A 236 -25.84 -10.48 11.26
N GLU A 237 -25.70 -11.64 11.92
CA GLU A 237 -24.64 -11.89 12.91
C GLU A 237 -23.20 -11.89 12.34
N SER A 238 -23.06 -12.04 11.02
CA SER A 238 -21.78 -11.98 10.32
C SER A 238 -21.43 -10.57 9.86
N ILE A 239 -22.27 -9.58 10.13
CA ILE A 239 -22.07 -8.17 9.78
C ILE A 239 -22.00 -7.32 11.03
N ALA A 240 -21.09 -6.34 11.04
CA ALA A 240 -21.04 -5.34 12.09
C ALA A 240 -20.98 -3.94 11.48
N PHE A 241 -21.90 -3.06 11.88
CA PHE A 241 -21.83 -1.63 11.60
C PHE A 241 -21.16 -0.92 12.78
N VAL A 242 -19.92 -0.47 12.57
CA VAL A 242 -19.07 0.05 13.65
C VAL A 242 -18.67 1.50 13.40
N THR A 243 -18.50 2.25 14.47
CA THR A 243 -18.01 3.63 14.42
C THR A 243 -16.50 3.68 14.16
N ALA A 244 -16.00 4.86 13.76
CA ALA A 244 -14.56 5.08 13.63
C ALA A 244 -13.80 4.86 14.95
N GLU A 245 -14.41 5.18 16.09
CA GLU A 245 -13.82 5.00 17.42
C GLU A 245 -13.70 3.51 17.80
N GLU A 246 -14.72 2.70 17.49
CA GLU A 246 -14.65 1.24 17.67
C GLU A 246 -13.52 0.63 16.82
N ILE A 247 -13.36 1.08 15.57
CA ILE A 247 -12.25 0.64 14.71
C ILE A 247 -10.88 0.99 15.32
N LYS A 248 -10.71 2.22 15.82
CA LYS A 248 -9.46 2.65 16.49
C LYS A 248 -9.20 1.86 17.77
N LYS A 249 -10.24 1.55 18.53
CA LYS A 249 -10.16 0.73 19.75
C LYS A 249 -9.86 -0.74 19.44
N GLY A 250 -10.19 -1.22 18.24
CA GLY A 250 -10.00 -2.61 17.82
C GLY A 250 -11.06 -3.58 18.33
N ALA A 251 -12.21 -3.07 18.80
CA ALA A 251 -13.34 -3.88 19.24
C ALA A 251 -14.66 -3.11 19.11
N THR A 252 -15.75 -3.83 18.84
CA THR A 252 -17.11 -3.30 18.91
C THR A 252 -17.48 -2.98 20.36
N ASN A 253 -18.56 -2.21 20.56
CA ASN A 253 -19.13 -1.96 21.87
C ASN A 253 -19.62 -3.24 22.57
N SER A 254 -19.99 -4.27 21.81
CA SER A 254 -20.34 -5.60 22.32
C SER A 254 -19.12 -6.49 22.64
N GLY A 255 -17.90 -5.98 22.46
CA GLY A 255 -16.65 -6.70 22.76
C GLY A 255 -16.15 -7.61 21.64
N ALA A 256 -16.81 -7.64 20.48
CA ALA A 256 -16.32 -8.39 19.33
C ALA A 256 -15.07 -7.74 18.75
N ARG A 257 -14.06 -8.56 18.43
CA ARG A 257 -12.77 -8.09 17.91
C ARG A 257 -12.91 -7.48 16.52
N ILE A 258 -12.26 -6.34 16.30
CA ILE A 258 -12.05 -5.73 14.99
C ILE A 258 -10.59 -5.93 14.59
N LEU A 259 -10.34 -6.38 13.35
CA LEU A 259 -8.99 -6.72 12.93
C LEU A 259 -8.13 -5.46 12.74
N PRO A 260 -6.84 -5.48 13.13
CA PRO A 260 -6.02 -4.27 13.15
C PRO A 260 -5.85 -3.58 11.80
N HIS A 261 -6.03 -4.25 10.67
CA HIS A 261 -5.90 -3.61 9.36
C HIS A 261 -7.11 -2.74 8.98
N THR A 262 -8.19 -2.79 9.75
CA THR A 262 -9.45 -2.07 9.50
C THR A 262 -9.29 -0.55 9.53
N PHE A 263 -8.33 0.01 10.28
CA PHE A 263 -8.11 1.47 10.31
C PHE A 263 -7.85 2.06 8.92
N LYS A 264 -7.40 1.24 7.95
CA LYS A 264 -7.11 1.68 6.58
C LYS A 264 -8.32 2.24 5.84
N ILE A 265 -9.53 1.80 6.20
CA ILE A 265 -10.76 2.29 5.56
C ILE A 265 -11.26 3.61 6.17
N LEU A 266 -10.68 4.12 7.25
CA LEU A 266 -11.08 5.41 7.83
C LEU A 266 -10.66 6.59 6.92
N PRO A 267 -11.40 7.71 6.91
CA PRO A 267 -10.97 8.95 6.26
C PRO A 267 -9.66 9.45 6.89
N LYS A 268 -8.84 10.09 6.06
CA LYS A 268 -7.54 10.67 6.46
C LYS A 268 -7.71 12.12 6.89
#